data_AF-A0A818W8P6-F1
#
_entry.id   AF-A0A818W8P6-F1
#
_cell.length_a   1.000
_cell.length_b   1.000
_cell.length_c   1.000
_cell.angle_alpha   90.00
_cell.angle_beta   90.00
_cell.angle_gamma   90.00
#
_symmetry.space_group_name_H-M   'P 1'
#
loop_
_entity.id
_entity.type
_entity.pdbx_description
1 polymer ?
#
loop_
_entity_poly.entity_id
_entity_poly.type
_entity_poly.pdbx_seq_one_letter_code
_entity_poly.pdbx_strand_id
1 'polypeptide(L)'
;MVNFAALILFICAHSILAIEQQPFELSTVSEQEYTITSVVMQSVILPCKAILLIMEPERVMWYKIMNHGQSSLSVGKYLITKDPRISVAYYSFDHGLSPAKWDLHISDIHLSDAARYQCHVVDKDGRISARSNVKLIVEDIIVNIQPSDVLVSVGDKTEFYCNFTGQYRVRRDKVTWLKDGKPLLSDVSHITTSTELPNVTVTVLHIVSSRLSDSGSYRCSDGHSVQSKEAKLYLRDGNLNRFPQSLSSSSFTLKLSLDRTILFVCIFFSLVLSLK
;
A
#
# COMPACT_ATOMS: atom_id res chain seq x y z
N MET A 1 -55.04 -54.04 42.86
CA MET A 1 -53.69 -54.32 42.34
C MET A 1 -53.68 -53.99 40.86
N VAL A 2 -53.38 -52.73 40.53
CA VAL A 2 -53.25 -52.28 39.14
C VAL A 2 -51.90 -52.76 38.63
N ASN A 3 -51.93 -53.44 37.49
CA ASN A 3 -50.85 -54.25 36.96
C ASN A 3 -49.66 -53.38 36.53
N PHE A 4 -48.55 -53.42 37.29
CA PHE A 4 -47.32 -52.66 37.04
C PHE A 4 -46.69 -52.93 35.65
N ALA A 5 -47.08 -54.03 34.99
CA ALA A 5 -46.64 -54.37 33.64
C ALA A 5 -47.26 -53.48 32.54
N ALA A 6 -48.41 -52.84 32.79
CA ALA A 6 -49.09 -52.02 31.79
C ALA A 6 -48.55 -50.58 31.69
N LEU A 7 -47.87 -50.08 32.73
CA LEU A 7 -47.31 -48.72 32.74
C LEU A 7 -45.93 -48.67 32.04
N ILE A 8 -45.21 -49.78 31.99
CA ILE A 8 -43.87 -49.87 31.37
C ILE A 8 -43.96 -49.95 29.84
N LEU A 9 -45.04 -50.52 29.29
CA LEU A 9 -45.26 -50.60 27.84
C LEU A 9 -45.71 -49.26 27.21
N PHE A 10 -46.24 -48.32 27.99
CA PHE A 10 -46.59 -46.97 27.49
C PHE A 10 -45.41 -46.01 27.40
N ILE A 11 -44.34 -46.27 28.19
CA ILE A 11 -43.14 -45.42 28.25
C ILE A 11 -42.12 -45.79 27.14
N CYS A 12 -42.16 -47.03 26.62
CA CYS A 12 -41.34 -47.44 25.46
C CYS A 12 -41.97 -47.07 24.10
N ALA A 13 -43.28 -46.81 24.02
CA ALA A 13 -43.93 -46.43 22.76
C ALA A 13 -43.86 -44.92 22.45
N HIS A 14 -43.51 -44.08 23.44
CA HIS A 14 -43.30 -42.64 23.26
C HIS A 14 -41.82 -42.24 23.22
N SER A 15 -40.90 -43.19 23.38
CA SER A 15 -39.45 -42.96 23.28
C SER A 15 -38.84 -43.38 21.93
N ILE A 16 -39.66 -43.77 20.94
CA ILE A 16 -39.20 -44.19 19.60
C ILE A 16 -39.49 -43.15 18.50
N LEU A 17 -40.08 -42.00 18.83
CA LEU A 17 -40.21 -40.85 17.92
C LEU A 17 -39.24 -39.71 18.29
N ALA A 18 -38.00 -40.08 18.56
CA ALA A 18 -36.86 -39.16 18.57
C ALA A 18 -35.70 -39.78 17.77
N ILE A 19 -36.01 -40.38 16.63
CA ILE A 19 -35.02 -40.72 15.61
C ILE A 19 -34.84 -39.45 14.77
N GLU A 20 -33.74 -38.76 15.08
CA GLU A 20 -32.85 -38.15 14.09
C GLU A 20 -33.46 -37.02 13.24
N GLN A 21 -33.70 -35.88 13.89
CA GLN A 21 -33.35 -34.60 13.26
C GLN A 21 -32.11 -34.07 13.97
N GLN A 22 -30.96 -34.70 13.68
CA GLN A 22 -29.70 -33.98 13.75
C GLN A 22 -29.86 -32.78 12.81
N PRO A 23 -29.75 -31.52 13.29
CA PRO A 23 -29.76 -30.39 12.40
C PRO A 23 -28.68 -30.63 11.37
N PHE A 24 -29.09 -30.67 10.10
CA PHE A 24 -28.27 -30.66 8.91
C PHE A 24 -26.96 -29.92 9.20
N GLU A 25 -25.83 -30.62 9.10
CA GLU A 25 -24.48 -30.06 9.16
C GLU A 25 -24.49 -28.69 8.49
N LEU A 26 -24.35 -27.63 9.29
CA LEU A 26 -24.15 -26.30 8.76
C LEU A 26 -22.81 -26.39 8.04
N SER A 27 -22.82 -26.56 6.71
CA SER A 27 -21.60 -26.62 5.92
C SER A 27 -20.78 -25.37 6.25
N THR A 28 -19.74 -25.54 7.05
CA THR A 28 -18.95 -24.43 7.56
C THR A 28 -18.16 -23.89 6.38
N VAL A 29 -18.61 -22.76 5.84
CA VAL A 29 -17.90 -22.10 4.74
C VAL A 29 -16.51 -21.75 5.25
N SER A 30 -15.48 -22.26 4.58
CA SER A 30 -14.11 -21.96 4.98
C SER A 30 -13.80 -20.50 4.63
N GLU A 31 -13.41 -19.70 5.64
CA GLU A 31 -13.11 -18.28 5.46
C GLU A 31 -11.64 -17.98 5.75
N GLN A 32 -10.99 -17.29 4.82
CA GLN A 32 -9.62 -16.79 4.97
C GLN A 32 -9.59 -15.27 5.00
N GLU A 33 -8.80 -14.67 5.89
CA GLU A 33 -8.62 -13.22 5.96
C GLU A 33 -7.17 -12.82 5.75
N TYR A 34 -6.92 -11.77 4.99
CA TYR A 34 -5.58 -11.20 4.85
C TYR A 34 -5.64 -9.72 4.44
N THR A 35 -4.50 -9.02 4.56
CA THR A 35 -4.36 -7.61 4.21
C THR A 35 -3.32 -7.44 3.11
N ILE A 36 -3.60 -6.55 2.17
CA ILE A 36 -2.65 -6.10 1.14
C ILE A 36 -2.54 -4.58 1.25
N THR A 37 -1.31 -4.08 1.28
CA THR A 37 -1.03 -2.65 1.22
C THR A 37 -0.43 -2.31 -0.13
N SER A 38 -0.92 -1.24 -0.75
CA SER A 38 -0.39 -0.70 -2.00
C SER A 38 -0.36 0.83 -1.95
N VAL A 39 0.29 1.43 -2.93
CA VAL A 39 0.43 2.89 -3.06
C VAL A 39 -0.40 3.36 -4.24
N VAL A 40 -0.94 4.57 -4.15
CA VAL A 40 -1.61 5.24 -5.27
C VAL A 40 -0.82 5.12 -6.58
N MET A 41 -1.53 5.06 -7.71
CA MET A 41 -1.00 4.92 -9.08
C MET A 41 -0.25 3.60 -9.36
N GLN A 42 -0.13 2.69 -8.40
CA GLN A 42 0.38 1.33 -8.65
C GLN A 42 -0.73 0.39 -9.14
N SER A 43 -0.32 -0.76 -9.66
CA SER A 43 -1.22 -1.88 -9.89
C SER A 43 -1.13 -2.86 -8.73
N VAL A 44 -2.27 -3.36 -8.27
CA VAL A 44 -2.35 -4.36 -7.20
C VAL A 44 -3.03 -5.63 -7.69
N ILE A 45 -2.61 -6.76 -7.12
CA ILE A 45 -3.20 -8.08 -7.34
C ILE A 45 -3.79 -8.54 -6.02
N LEU A 46 -5.08 -8.90 -6.02
CA LEU A 46 -5.78 -9.49 -4.87
C LEU A 46 -6.00 -10.99 -5.15
N PRO A 47 -5.23 -11.90 -4.52
CA PRO A 47 -5.33 -13.32 -4.81
C PRO A 47 -6.58 -13.97 -4.23
N CYS A 48 -7.33 -14.74 -5.01
CA CYS A 48 -8.43 -15.52 -4.41
C CYS A 48 -7.87 -16.75 -3.67
N LYS A 49 -7.43 -16.58 -2.43
CA LYS A 49 -6.82 -17.68 -1.66
C LYS A 49 -7.79 -18.83 -1.36
N ALA A 50 -9.09 -18.53 -1.31
CA ALA A 50 -10.14 -19.52 -1.10
C ALA A 50 -10.22 -20.57 -2.22
N ILE A 51 -9.76 -20.25 -3.44
CA ILE A 51 -9.77 -21.21 -4.55
C ILE A 51 -8.90 -22.42 -4.27
N LEU A 52 -7.85 -22.26 -3.44
CA LEU A 52 -6.92 -23.32 -3.09
C LEU A 52 -7.53 -24.35 -2.13
N LEU A 53 -8.69 -24.05 -1.56
CA LEU A 53 -9.42 -24.94 -0.66
C LEU A 53 -10.36 -25.87 -1.41
N ILE A 54 -10.62 -25.60 -2.69
CA ILE A 54 -11.60 -26.30 -3.51
C ILE A 54 -10.88 -26.88 -4.74
N MET A 55 -10.87 -28.20 -4.84
CA MET A 55 -10.14 -28.92 -5.90
C MET A 55 -10.70 -28.63 -7.31
N GLU A 56 -12.02 -28.46 -7.43
CA GLU A 56 -12.72 -28.20 -8.69
C GLU A 56 -13.77 -27.09 -8.52
N PRO A 57 -13.37 -25.81 -8.54
CA PRO A 57 -14.31 -24.70 -8.42
C PRO A 57 -15.17 -24.57 -9.69
N GLU A 58 -16.50 -24.54 -9.54
CA GLU A 58 -17.42 -24.30 -10.67
C GLU A 58 -17.37 -22.82 -11.08
N ARG A 59 -17.36 -21.93 -10.09
CA ARG A 59 -17.42 -20.49 -10.32
C ARG A 59 -16.73 -19.72 -9.22
N VAL A 60 -16.07 -18.63 -9.61
CA VAL A 60 -15.46 -17.70 -8.68
C VAL A 60 -16.08 -16.32 -8.86
N MET A 61 -16.46 -15.66 -7.77
CA MET A 61 -17.11 -14.34 -7.81
C MET A 61 -16.33 -13.37 -6.95
N TRP A 62 -16.12 -12.15 -7.45
CA TRP A 62 -15.49 -11.08 -6.70
C TRP A 62 -16.49 -9.99 -6.33
N TYR A 63 -16.35 -9.48 -5.11
CA TYR A 63 -17.16 -8.42 -4.56
C TYR A 63 -16.30 -7.33 -3.95
N LYS A 64 -16.72 -6.07 -4.07
CA LYS A 64 -16.25 -4.96 -3.23
C LYS A 64 -17.29 -4.74 -2.12
N ILE A 65 -16.85 -4.80 -0.88
CA ILE A 65 -17.69 -4.52 0.28
C ILE A 65 -17.80 -3.01 0.45
N MET A 66 -19.04 -2.54 0.48
CA MET A 66 -19.41 -1.14 0.60
C MET A 66 -20.14 -0.92 1.93
N ASN A 67 -20.29 0.33 2.38
CA ASN A 67 -20.96 0.63 3.65
C ASN A 67 -22.42 0.12 3.71
N HIS A 68 -23.11 0.04 2.56
CA HIS A 68 -24.51 -0.35 2.45
C HIS A 68 -24.73 -1.74 1.82
N GLY A 69 -23.69 -2.59 1.77
CA GLY A 69 -23.80 -3.94 1.22
C GLY A 69 -22.57 -4.37 0.44
N GLN A 70 -22.77 -5.15 -0.62
CA GLN A 70 -21.69 -5.64 -1.49
C GLN A 70 -22.00 -5.34 -2.96
N SER A 71 -20.99 -4.91 -3.70
CA SER A 71 -21.08 -4.70 -5.14
C SER A 71 -20.36 -5.83 -5.87
N SER A 72 -21.07 -6.56 -6.74
CA SER A 72 -20.48 -7.59 -7.59
C SER A 72 -19.52 -6.95 -8.60
N LEU A 73 -18.27 -7.40 -8.61
CA LEU A 73 -17.24 -6.95 -9.55
C LEU A 73 -17.12 -7.89 -10.73
N SER A 74 -17.17 -9.21 -10.49
CA SER A 74 -17.05 -10.22 -11.53
C SER A 74 -17.73 -11.54 -11.16
N VAL A 75 -18.06 -12.31 -12.19
CA VAL A 75 -18.54 -13.70 -12.09
C VAL A 75 -17.75 -14.53 -13.10
N GLY A 76 -16.91 -15.43 -12.60
CA GLY A 76 -15.92 -16.15 -13.39
C GLY A 76 -14.95 -15.18 -14.07
N LYS A 77 -14.87 -15.24 -15.39
CA LYS A 77 -14.05 -14.33 -16.22
C LYS A 77 -14.79 -13.05 -16.63
N TYR A 78 -16.10 -12.96 -16.36
CA TYR A 78 -16.94 -11.86 -16.82
C TYR A 78 -16.94 -10.73 -15.79
N LEU A 79 -16.59 -9.51 -16.23
CA LEU A 79 -16.63 -8.31 -15.40
C LEU A 79 -18.04 -7.71 -15.40
N ILE A 80 -18.56 -7.43 -14.21
CA ILE A 80 -19.83 -6.72 -13.98
C ILE A 80 -19.56 -5.24 -13.72
N THR A 81 -18.43 -4.93 -13.08
CA THR A 81 -18.00 -3.55 -12.84
C THR A 81 -17.79 -2.79 -14.16
N LYS A 82 -18.11 -1.49 -14.14
CA LYS A 82 -17.83 -0.56 -15.25
C LYS A 82 -16.45 0.10 -15.14
N ASP A 83 -15.73 -0.15 -14.05
CA ASP A 83 -14.40 0.41 -13.84
C ASP A 83 -13.38 -0.28 -14.77
N PRO A 84 -12.79 0.42 -15.75
CA PRO A 84 -11.89 -0.17 -16.74
C PRO A 84 -10.55 -0.60 -16.16
N ARG A 85 -10.22 -0.16 -14.92
CA ARG A 85 -8.98 -0.52 -14.24
C ARG A 85 -9.02 -1.91 -13.62
N ILE A 86 -10.22 -2.47 -13.47
CA ILE A 86 -10.44 -3.76 -12.83
C ILE A 86 -10.44 -4.86 -13.90
N SER A 87 -9.62 -5.88 -13.68
CA SER A 87 -9.57 -7.08 -14.51
C SER A 87 -9.44 -8.34 -13.65
N VAL A 88 -9.69 -9.51 -14.23
CA VAL A 88 -9.52 -10.80 -13.55
C VAL A 88 -8.46 -11.59 -14.29
N ALA A 89 -7.39 -11.95 -13.59
CA ALA A 89 -6.38 -12.87 -14.10
C ALA A 89 -6.74 -14.29 -13.65
N TYR A 90 -7.01 -15.16 -14.62
CA TYR A 90 -7.40 -16.54 -14.35
C TYR A 90 -6.59 -17.52 -15.20
N TYR A 91 -6.32 -18.69 -14.65
CA TYR A 91 -5.93 -19.86 -15.42
C TYR A 91 -6.59 -21.10 -14.82
N SER A 92 -7.12 -21.96 -15.69
CA SER A 92 -7.73 -23.22 -15.30
C SER A 92 -6.66 -24.20 -14.83
N PHE A 93 -7.07 -25.14 -14.00
CA PHE A 93 -6.26 -26.29 -13.61
C PHE A 93 -5.87 -27.09 -14.86
N ASP A 94 -4.61 -27.04 -15.26
CA ASP A 94 -4.09 -27.80 -16.38
C ASP A 94 -3.41 -29.06 -15.83
N HIS A 95 -4.17 -30.16 -15.75
CA HIS A 95 -3.71 -31.52 -15.42
C HIS A 95 -2.73 -31.64 -14.23
N GLY A 96 -2.88 -30.84 -13.17
CA GLY A 96 -2.12 -31.00 -11.93
C GLY A 96 -0.75 -30.30 -11.86
N LEU A 97 -0.39 -29.46 -12.84
CA LEU A 97 0.89 -28.75 -12.84
C LEU A 97 0.85 -27.37 -12.13
N SER A 98 -0.32 -26.76 -11.93
CA SER A 98 -0.46 -25.49 -11.23
C SER A 98 -1.82 -25.34 -10.55
N PRO A 99 -1.89 -24.79 -9.32
CA PRO A 99 -3.16 -24.58 -8.62
C PRO A 99 -3.99 -23.52 -9.35
N ALA A 100 -5.29 -23.75 -9.50
CA ALA A 100 -6.19 -22.80 -10.15
C ALA A 100 -6.04 -21.39 -9.57
N LYS A 101 -6.13 -20.37 -10.43
CA LYS A 101 -5.95 -18.96 -10.04
C LYS A 101 -7.08 -18.11 -10.55
N TRP A 102 -7.49 -17.14 -9.73
CA TRP A 102 -8.59 -16.22 -10.02
C TRP A 102 -8.39 -14.90 -9.27
N ASP A 103 -7.39 -14.16 -9.70
CA ASP A 103 -6.95 -12.97 -8.98
C ASP A 103 -7.64 -11.73 -9.55
N LEU A 104 -8.09 -10.86 -8.65
CA LEU A 104 -8.59 -9.54 -9.04
C LEU A 104 -7.40 -8.60 -9.21
N HIS A 105 -7.25 -8.03 -10.39
CA HIS A 105 -6.23 -7.04 -10.71
C HIS A 105 -6.88 -5.67 -10.75
N ILE A 106 -6.31 -4.71 -10.05
CA ILE A 106 -6.73 -3.30 -10.08
C ILE A 106 -5.51 -2.48 -10.49
N SER A 107 -5.52 -1.92 -11.70
CA SER A 107 -4.49 -1.00 -12.17
C SER A 107 -4.76 0.42 -11.67
N ASP A 108 -3.71 1.26 -11.68
CA ASP A 108 -3.79 2.69 -11.36
C ASP A 108 -4.66 2.96 -10.11
N ILE A 109 -4.22 2.42 -8.97
CA ILE A 109 -5.02 2.37 -7.76
C ILE A 109 -5.17 3.76 -7.12
N HIS A 110 -6.34 4.04 -6.56
CA HIS A 110 -6.67 5.30 -5.91
C HIS A 110 -7.01 5.07 -4.44
N LEU A 111 -6.97 6.13 -3.62
CA LEU A 111 -7.36 6.06 -2.20
C LEU A 111 -8.81 5.53 -2.03
N SER A 112 -9.70 5.77 -2.99
CA SER A 112 -11.08 5.25 -3.02
C SER A 112 -11.20 3.74 -3.28
N ASP A 113 -10.11 3.10 -3.71
CA ASP A 113 -10.07 1.65 -3.88
C ASP A 113 -9.79 0.92 -2.57
N ALA A 114 -9.34 1.63 -1.53
CA ALA A 114 -9.20 1.07 -0.19
C ALA A 114 -10.55 0.59 0.33
N ALA A 115 -10.68 -0.72 0.46
CA ALA A 115 -11.92 -1.39 0.87
C ALA A 115 -11.62 -2.82 1.29
N ARG A 116 -12.66 -3.51 1.80
CA ARG A 116 -12.64 -4.97 1.87
C ARG A 116 -13.16 -5.51 0.54
N TYR A 117 -12.48 -6.51 0.00
CA TYR A 117 -12.94 -7.29 -1.15
C TYR A 117 -13.14 -8.73 -0.71
N GLN A 118 -14.06 -9.42 -1.38
CA GLN A 118 -14.37 -10.79 -1.06
C GLN A 118 -14.38 -11.63 -2.33
N CYS A 119 -13.66 -12.75 -2.28
CA CYS A 119 -13.75 -13.79 -3.29
C CYS A 119 -14.63 -14.92 -2.76
N HIS A 120 -15.66 -15.32 -3.51
CA HIS A 120 -16.49 -16.49 -3.22
C HIS A 120 -16.18 -17.58 -4.21
N VAL A 121 -15.98 -18.79 -3.72
CA VAL A 121 -15.79 -19.99 -4.55
C VAL A 121 -17.05 -20.84 -4.43
N VAL A 122 -17.63 -21.12 -5.59
CA VAL A 122 -18.84 -21.93 -5.74
C VAL A 122 -18.43 -23.31 -6.21
N ASP A 123 -18.90 -24.34 -5.51
CA ASP A 123 -18.72 -25.73 -5.92
C ASP A 123 -19.72 -26.13 -7.02
N LYS A 124 -19.58 -27.35 -7.54
CA LYS A 124 -20.45 -27.93 -8.57
C LYS A 124 -21.93 -28.07 -8.16
N ASP A 125 -22.21 -28.01 -6.86
CA ASP A 125 -23.56 -28.10 -6.31
C ASP A 125 -24.20 -26.69 -6.21
N GLY A 126 -23.52 -25.66 -6.73
CA GLY A 126 -23.97 -24.27 -6.72
C GLY A 126 -23.88 -23.60 -5.35
N ARG A 127 -23.19 -24.21 -4.38
CA ARG A 127 -23.05 -23.68 -3.02
C ARG A 127 -21.75 -22.93 -2.86
N ILE A 128 -21.78 -21.88 -2.03
CA ILE A 128 -20.54 -21.20 -1.64
C ILE A 128 -19.81 -22.11 -0.65
N SER A 129 -18.71 -22.70 -1.10
CA SER A 129 -17.93 -23.67 -0.34
C SER A 129 -16.75 -23.03 0.40
N ALA A 130 -16.19 -21.95 -0.15
CA ALA A 130 -15.12 -21.19 0.49
C ALA A 130 -15.16 -19.70 0.16
N ARG A 131 -14.61 -18.87 1.07
CA ARG A 131 -14.48 -17.41 0.92
C ARG A 131 -13.10 -16.93 1.34
N SER A 132 -12.61 -15.89 0.67
CA SER A 132 -11.46 -15.13 1.16
C SER A 132 -11.76 -13.64 1.20
N ASN A 133 -11.57 -13.04 2.37
CA ASN A 133 -11.70 -11.62 2.66
C ASN A 133 -10.32 -10.96 2.57
N VAL A 134 -10.19 -9.93 1.73
CA VAL A 134 -8.97 -9.13 1.63
C VAL A 134 -9.24 -7.68 1.99
N LYS A 135 -8.51 -7.17 2.99
CA LYS A 135 -8.48 -5.74 3.28
C LYS A 135 -7.39 -5.10 2.41
N LEU A 136 -7.80 -4.29 1.45
CA LEU A 136 -6.89 -3.46 0.66
C LEU A 136 -6.68 -2.13 1.37
N ILE A 137 -5.45 -1.85 1.75
CA ILE A 137 -5.00 -0.55 2.26
C ILE A 137 -4.29 0.17 1.12
N VAL A 138 -4.69 1.41 0.86
CA VAL A 138 -4.06 2.26 -0.16
C VAL A 138 -3.47 3.47 0.54
N GLU A 139 -2.18 3.70 0.31
CA GLU A 139 -1.43 4.80 0.89
C GLU A 139 -0.97 5.78 -0.19
N ASP A 140 -0.73 7.02 0.23
CA ASP A 140 -0.03 8.02 -0.58
C ASP A 140 1.37 8.25 -0.01
N ILE A 141 2.30 8.59 -0.89
CA ILE A 141 3.67 8.95 -0.53
C ILE A 141 3.81 10.45 -0.67
N ILE A 142 4.14 11.10 0.44
CA ILE A 142 4.35 12.53 0.47
C ILE A 142 5.82 12.78 0.18
N VAL A 143 6.10 13.56 -0.87
CA VAL A 143 7.45 13.90 -1.27
C VAL A 143 7.72 15.36 -0.93
N ASN A 144 8.74 15.58 -0.11
CA ASN A 144 9.06 16.87 0.44
C ASN A 144 10.50 17.25 0.08
N ILE A 145 10.70 18.48 -0.40
CA ILE A 145 12.01 18.99 -0.82
C ILE A 145 12.46 20.17 0.05
N GLN A 146 13.69 20.13 0.52
CA GLN A 146 14.32 21.16 1.36
C GLN A 146 15.68 21.55 0.80
N PRO A 147 16.04 22.85 0.77
CA PRO A 147 15.14 23.99 0.97
C PRO A 147 14.10 24.10 -0.17
N SER A 148 13.05 24.90 0.02
CA SER A 148 12.06 25.15 -1.03
C SER A 148 12.64 26.08 -2.11
N ASP A 149 12.80 27.37 -1.83
CA ASP A 149 13.37 28.31 -2.82
C ASP A 149 14.67 28.90 -2.28
N VAL A 150 15.70 28.95 -3.12
CA VAL A 150 17.02 29.47 -2.75
C VAL A 150 17.62 30.37 -3.81
N LEU A 151 18.33 31.41 -3.35
CA LEU A 151 19.16 32.29 -4.17
C LEU A 151 20.62 32.02 -3.85
N VAL A 152 21.40 31.60 -4.85
CA VAL A 152 22.81 31.19 -4.70
C VAL A 152 23.69 32.01 -5.63
N SER A 153 24.93 32.31 -5.25
CA SER A 153 25.86 33.02 -6.15
C SER A 153 26.50 32.03 -7.12
N VAL A 154 26.79 32.47 -8.35
CA VAL A 154 27.55 31.64 -9.30
C VAL A 154 28.88 31.22 -8.66
N GLY A 155 29.22 29.94 -8.80
CA GLY A 155 30.40 29.31 -8.21
C GLY A 155 30.19 28.70 -6.83
N ASP A 156 29.16 29.13 -6.08
CA ASP A 156 28.85 28.56 -4.76
C ASP A 156 28.24 27.15 -4.89
N LYS A 157 28.42 26.33 -3.83
CA LYS A 157 27.77 25.02 -3.71
C LYS A 157 26.35 25.15 -3.17
N THR A 158 25.46 24.26 -3.59
CA THR A 158 24.11 24.15 -3.01
C THR A 158 23.61 22.71 -3.03
N GLU A 159 22.70 22.38 -2.12
CA GLU A 159 22.18 21.03 -1.91
C GLU A 159 20.67 21.07 -1.75
N PHE A 160 19.97 20.15 -2.44
CA PHE A 160 18.55 19.89 -2.23
C PHE A 160 18.35 18.49 -1.66
N TYR A 161 17.62 18.41 -0.57
CA TYR A 161 17.25 17.20 0.15
C TYR A 161 15.82 16.85 -0.20
N CYS A 162 15.61 15.65 -0.70
CA CYS A 162 14.28 15.11 -0.97
C CYS A 162 13.99 13.95 -0.03
N ASN A 163 12.90 14.05 0.72
CA ASN A 163 12.45 13.04 1.66
C ASN A 163 11.09 12.48 1.23
N PHE A 164 10.98 11.15 1.20
CA PHE A 164 9.76 10.42 0.93
C PHE A 164 9.19 9.90 2.26
N THR A 165 8.01 10.39 2.66
CA THR A 165 7.32 9.96 3.88
C THR A 165 6.02 9.25 3.57
N GLY A 166 5.80 8.10 4.21
CA GLY A 166 4.65 7.20 4.04
C GLY A 166 4.94 5.87 4.77
N GLN A 167 3.97 4.95 4.87
CA GLN A 167 4.29 3.61 5.42
C GLN A 167 4.95 2.73 4.36
N TYR A 168 4.64 2.94 3.09
CA TYR A 168 5.38 2.34 1.97
C TYR A 168 6.77 2.94 1.80
N ARG A 169 7.77 2.08 1.56
CA ARG A 169 9.16 2.46 1.32
C ARG A 169 9.49 2.51 -0.15
N VAL A 170 9.86 3.70 -0.63
CA VAL A 170 10.39 3.90 -1.99
C VAL A 170 11.77 3.28 -2.11
N ARG A 171 12.01 2.44 -3.10
CA ARG A 171 13.37 1.91 -3.35
C ARG A 171 14.25 2.98 -3.99
N ARG A 172 15.50 3.04 -3.56
CA ARG A 172 16.46 4.08 -3.97
C ARG A 172 16.68 4.15 -5.48
N ASP A 173 16.69 3.00 -6.15
CA ASP A 173 16.85 2.86 -7.61
C ASP A 173 15.66 3.39 -8.43
N LYS A 174 14.54 3.73 -7.76
CA LYS A 174 13.34 4.28 -8.40
C LYS A 174 13.22 5.80 -8.30
N VAL A 175 14.08 6.45 -7.51
CA VAL A 175 14.03 7.90 -7.36
C VAL A 175 14.74 8.57 -8.52
N THR A 176 14.04 9.50 -9.16
CA THR A 176 14.56 10.34 -10.24
C THR A 176 14.45 11.80 -9.86
N TRP A 177 15.54 12.54 -10.03
CA TRP A 177 15.51 14.00 -9.96
C TRP A 177 15.08 14.60 -11.29
N LEU A 178 14.27 15.63 -11.25
CA LEU A 178 13.79 16.38 -12.39
C LEU A 178 14.21 17.84 -12.24
N LYS A 179 14.67 18.44 -13.34
CA LYS A 179 14.84 19.88 -13.49
C LYS A 179 13.91 20.36 -14.60
N ASP A 180 13.07 21.34 -14.29
CA ASP A 180 12.10 21.93 -15.22
C ASP A 180 11.23 20.86 -15.91
N GLY A 181 10.85 19.82 -15.13
CA GLY A 181 10.04 18.69 -15.58
C GLY A 181 10.79 17.60 -16.34
N LYS A 182 12.10 17.72 -16.58
CA LYS A 182 12.91 16.73 -17.29
C LYS A 182 13.86 15.98 -16.36
N PRO A 183 14.04 14.65 -16.53
CA PRO A 183 15.00 13.89 -15.74
C PRO A 183 16.40 14.49 -15.79
N LEU A 184 17.02 14.67 -14.62
CA LEU A 184 18.43 15.01 -14.51
C LEU A 184 19.25 13.75 -14.79
N LEU A 185 20.14 13.85 -15.78
CA LEU A 185 21.11 12.80 -16.07
C LEU A 185 22.24 12.91 -15.03
N SER A 186 22.52 11.80 -14.35
CA SER A 186 23.48 11.69 -13.24
C SER A 186 24.96 11.90 -13.63
N ASP A 187 25.25 12.21 -14.89
CA ASP A 187 26.60 12.26 -15.46
C ASP A 187 27.13 13.69 -15.67
N VAL A 188 26.46 14.71 -15.14
CA VAL A 188 26.95 16.08 -15.25
C VAL A 188 27.97 16.33 -14.14
N SER A 189 29.22 16.61 -14.49
CA SER A 189 30.35 16.68 -13.54
C SER A 189 30.19 17.68 -12.38
N HIS A 190 29.23 18.61 -12.44
CA HIS A 190 28.93 19.54 -11.34
C HIS A 190 27.63 19.23 -10.58
N ILE A 191 26.88 18.18 -10.95
CA ILE A 191 25.63 17.74 -10.30
C ILE A 191 25.69 16.26 -9.96
N THR A 192 25.58 15.90 -8.68
CA THR A 192 25.56 14.49 -8.25
C THR A 192 24.35 14.19 -7.36
N THR A 193 23.93 12.92 -7.31
CA THR A 193 22.86 12.45 -6.43
C THR A 193 23.38 11.40 -5.47
N SER A 194 23.11 11.56 -4.17
CA SER A 194 23.35 10.54 -3.15
C SER A 194 22.03 10.06 -2.55
N THR A 195 22.01 8.86 -1.97
CA THR A 195 20.87 8.37 -1.19
C THR A 195 21.32 8.00 0.20
N GLU A 196 20.69 8.56 1.21
CA GLU A 196 21.10 8.42 2.60
C GLU A 196 20.10 7.61 3.42
N LEU A 197 20.67 6.85 4.36
CA LEU A 197 20.03 6.09 5.43
C LEU A 197 19.41 4.72 5.05
N PRO A 198 19.53 3.72 5.94
CA PRO A 198 18.63 2.59 5.95
C PRO A 198 17.25 3.07 6.45
N ASN A 199 16.17 2.46 5.97
CA ASN A 199 14.80 2.62 6.47
C ASN A 199 14.03 3.91 6.12
N VAL A 200 14.70 4.96 5.66
CA VAL A 200 14.09 6.18 5.11
C VAL A 200 14.71 6.44 3.74
N THR A 201 13.90 6.84 2.77
CA THR A 201 14.40 7.18 1.43
C THR A 201 14.60 8.68 1.38
N VAL A 202 15.85 9.09 1.54
CA VAL A 202 16.28 10.48 1.37
C VAL A 202 17.28 10.54 0.23
N THR A 203 17.02 11.35 -0.78
CA THR A 203 17.99 11.61 -1.86
C THR A 203 18.47 13.05 -1.78
N VAL A 204 19.77 13.27 -2.02
CA VAL A 204 20.37 14.61 -2.01
C VAL A 204 20.88 14.92 -3.40
N LEU A 205 20.49 16.06 -3.95
CA LEU A 205 21.04 16.65 -5.16
C LEU A 205 22.12 17.65 -4.77
N HIS A 206 23.37 17.36 -5.15
CA HIS A 206 24.52 18.23 -4.91
C HIS A 206 24.83 19.01 -6.17
N ILE A 207 24.86 20.34 -6.08
CA ILE A 207 25.37 21.22 -7.12
C ILE A 207 26.69 21.79 -6.60
N VAL A 208 27.81 21.24 -7.10
CA VAL A 208 29.16 21.47 -6.55
C VAL A 208 29.67 22.87 -6.88
N SER A 209 29.38 23.37 -8.07
CA SER A 209 29.75 24.70 -8.54
C SER A 209 28.64 25.27 -9.43
N SER A 210 27.82 26.15 -8.86
CA SER A 210 26.61 26.65 -9.50
C SER A 210 26.89 27.50 -10.74
N ARG A 211 26.22 27.21 -11.85
CA ARG A 211 26.30 27.96 -13.13
C ARG A 211 24.94 28.54 -13.46
N LEU A 212 24.86 29.67 -14.17
CA LEU A 212 23.56 30.28 -14.55
C LEU A 212 22.58 29.28 -15.19
N SER A 213 23.08 28.28 -15.93
CA SER A 213 22.30 27.18 -16.52
C SER A 213 21.62 26.25 -15.52
N ASP A 214 22.03 26.27 -14.26
CA ASP A 214 21.47 25.45 -13.17
C ASP A 214 20.24 26.12 -12.56
N SER A 215 19.95 27.39 -12.84
CA SER A 215 18.69 27.98 -12.40
C SER A 215 17.50 27.23 -13.00
N GLY A 216 16.46 27.01 -12.20
CA GLY A 216 15.27 26.25 -12.59
C GLY A 216 14.49 25.69 -11.40
N SER A 217 13.44 24.93 -11.71
CA SER A 217 12.62 24.21 -10.73
C SER A 217 13.10 22.76 -10.59
N TYR A 218 13.40 22.35 -9.37
CA TYR A 218 13.89 21.01 -9.03
C TYR A 218 12.82 20.23 -8.29
N ARG A 219 12.65 18.96 -8.67
CA ARG A 219 11.71 18.04 -8.04
C ARG A 219 12.30 16.64 -8.01
N CYS A 220 11.93 15.84 -7.04
CA CYS A 220 12.22 14.41 -7.00
C CYS A 220 10.91 13.62 -7.18
N SER A 221 11.00 12.47 -7.84
CA SER A 221 9.85 11.61 -8.10
C SER A 221 10.24 10.14 -8.07
N ASP A 222 9.33 9.31 -7.58
CA ASP A 222 9.37 7.85 -7.66
C ASP A 222 8.40 7.29 -8.72
N GLY A 223 7.71 8.17 -9.47
CA GLY A 223 6.71 7.82 -10.47
C GLY A 223 5.32 7.42 -9.93
N HIS A 224 5.15 7.29 -8.61
CA HIS A 224 3.90 6.84 -7.98
C HIS A 224 3.32 7.84 -6.98
N SER A 225 4.13 8.77 -6.48
CA SER A 225 3.68 9.80 -5.53
C SER A 225 2.82 10.87 -6.23
N VAL A 226 1.64 11.15 -5.67
CA VAL A 226 0.74 12.19 -6.19
C VAL A 226 1.20 13.58 -5.74
N GLN A 227 1.70 13.69 -4.51
CA GLN A 227 2.13 14.95 -3.93
C GLN A 227 3.65 15.06 -3.89
N SER A 228 4.22 15.85 -4.81
CA SER A 228 5.64 16.19 -4.78
C SER A 228 5.86 17.69 -4.88
N LYS A 229 6.55 18.23 -3.87
CA LYS A 229 6.90 19.66 -3.82
C LYS A 229 8.05 19.98 -4.77
N GLU A 230 8.04 21.20 -5.30
CA GLU A 230 9.09 21.74 -6.14
C GLU A 230 9.92 22.78 -5.38
N ALA A 231 11.21 22.86 -5.74
CA ALA A 231 12.17 23.78 -5.19
C ALA A 231 12.79 24.65 -6.28
N LYS A 232 12.78 25.97 -6.16
CA LYS A 232 13.36 26.85 -7.19
C LYS A 232 14.76 27.32 -6.81
N LEU A 233 15.71 27.13 -7.73
CA LEU A 233 17.05 27.68 -7.65
C LEU A 233 17.15 28.95 -8.51
N TYR A 234 17.46 30.06 -7.86
CA TYR A 234 17.81 31.32 -8.48
C TYR A 234 19.32 31.53 -8.37
N LEU A 235 19.95 32.04 -9.42
CA LEU A 235 21.38 32.33 -9.43
C LEU A 235 21.65 33.80 -9.67
N ARG A 236 22.55 34.36 -8.85
CA ARG A 236 23.06 35.71 -9.01
C ARG A 236 24.50 35.68 -9.49
N ASP A 237 24.79 36.48 -10.51
CA ASP A 237 26.16 36.79 -10.88
C ASP A 237 26.66 37.94 -9.99
N GLY A 238 27.73 37.68 -9.23
CA GLY A 238 28.37 38.68 -8.37
C GLY A 238 28.95 39.87 -9.15
N ASN A 239 28.98 39.80 -10.49
CA ASN A 239 29.48 40.86 -11.35
C ASN A 239 28.42 41.91 -11.75
N LEU A 240 27.17 41.80 -11.27
CA LEU A 240 26.11 42.79 -11.54
C LEU A 240 25.47 43.30 -10.24
N ASN A 241 25.98 44.43 -9.76
CA ASN A 241 25.43 45.23 -8.66
C ASN A 241 24.09 45.92 -9.02
N ARG A 242 22.98 45.20 -9.24
CA ARG A 242 21.62 45.81 -9.21
C ARG A 242 20.52 44.92 -8.61
N PHE A 243 20.04 45.38 -7.44
CA PHE A 243 18.66 45.29 -6.90
C PHE A 243 18.13 43.96 -6.30
N PRO A 244 17.05 44.03 -5.49
CA PRO A 244 16.92 44.65 -4.17
C PRO A 244 17.09 43.63 -3.04
N GLN A 245 17.48 44.12 -1.86
CA GLN A 245 17.59 43.34 -0.63
C GLN A 245 16.22 42.84 -0.14
N SER A 246 15.93 41.54 -0.31
CA SER A 246 15.20 40.74 0.68
C SER A 246 15.15 39.27 0.25
N LEU A 247 16.18 38.51 0.58
CA LEU A 247 16.07 37.08 0.87
C LEU A 247 17.21 36.79 1.85
N SER A 248 16.85 36.70 3.12
CA SER A 248 17.77 36.44 4.21
C SER A 248 18.58 35.18 3.92
N SER A 249 19.90 35.27 4.04
CA SER A 249 20.79 34.10 4.09
C SER A 249 20.35 33.22 5.25
N SER A 250 19.58 32.18 4.95
CA SER A 250 19.15 31.20 5.93
C SER A 250 20.32 30.25 6.18
N SER A 251 21.10 30.53 7.22
CA SER A 251 21.95 29.52 7.84
C SER A 251 21.02 28.49 8.49
N PHE A 252 20.93 27.29 7.91
CA PHE A 252 20.11 26.21 8.46
C PHE A 252 20.94 25.31 9.35
N THR A 253 20.57 25.26 10.63
CA THR A 253 20.90 24.15 11.53
C THR A 253 19.79 23.11 11.40
N LEU A 254 20.13 21.86 11.07
CA LEU A 254 19.20 20.73 11.13
C LEU A 254 18.60 20.64 12.54
N LYS A 255 17.36 21.09 12.71
CA LYS A 255 16.57 20.75 13.90
C LYS A 255 16.06 19.33 13.72
N LEU A 256 16.83 18.38 14.22
CA LEU A 256 16.32 17.04 14.53
C LEU A 256 15.18 17.21 15.53
N SER A 257 13.95 17.02 15.05
CA SER A 257 12.77 16.83 15.88
C SER A 257 12.93 15.49 16.60
N LEU A 258 13.61 15.50 17.74
CA LEU A 258 13.54 14.40 18.69
C LEU A 258 12.11 14.39 19.25
N ASP A 259 11.30 13.48 18.72
CA ASP A 259 9.98 13.18 19.27
C ASP A 259 10.12 12.94 20.77
N ARG A 260 9.24 13.57 21.57
CA ARG A 260 9.32 13.51 23.05
C ARG A 260 9.30 12.08 23.56
N THR A 261 8.68 11.18 22.81
CA THR A 261 8.65 9.74 23.07
C THR A 261 10.05 9.09 23.04
N ILE A 262 10.92 9.50 22.11
CA ILE A 262 12.27 8.94 21.94
C ILE A 262 13.21 9.44 23.04
N LEU A 263 13.06 10.70 23.47
CA LEU A 263 13.83 11.26 24.59
C LEU A 263 13.54 10.51 25.91
N PHE A 264 12.28 10.13 26.13
CA PHE A 264 11.90 9.31 27.28
C PHE A 264 12.54 7.92 27.25
N VAL A 265 12.63 7.27 26.09
CA VAL A 265 13.27 5.95 25.96
C VAL A 265 14.77 6.04 26.25
N CYS A 266 15.47 7.08 25.80
CA CYS A 266 16.89 7.28 26.09
C CYS A 266 17.17 7.57 27.57
N ILE A 267 16.33 8.38 28.23
CA ILE A 267 16.46 8.67 29.67
C ILE A 267 16.16 7.41 30.50
N PHE A 268 15.17 6.61 30.10
CA PHE A 268 14.85 5.36 30.80
C PHE A 268 15.98 4.33 30.67
N PHE A 269 16.56 4.17 29.49
CA PHE A 269 17.67 3.23 29.28
C PHE A 269 18.95 3.63 30.03
N SER A 270 19.27 4.93 30.11
CA SER A 270 20.44 5.40 30.87
C SER A 270 20.26 5.29 32.38
N LEU A 271 19.05 5.51 32.91
CA LEU A 271 18.72 5.25 34.32
C LEU A 271 18.78 3.76 34.68
N VAL A 272 18.31 2.87 33.79
CA VAL A 272 18.36 1.42 34.01
C VAL A 272 19.79 0.87 33.95
N LEU A 273 20.67 1.45 33.12
CA LEU A 273 22.09 1.09 33.07
C LEU A 273 22.91 1.63 34.25
N SER A 274 22.43 2.67 34.94
CA SER A 274 23.12 3.25 36.11
C SER A 274 22.66 2.64 37.44
N LEU A 275 21.69 1.72 37.41
CA LEU A 275 21.13 1.01 38.57
C LEU A 275 21.50 -0.49 38.59
N LYS A 276 22.57 -0.88 37.89
CA LYS A 276 23.10 -2.24 37.87
C LYS A 276 24.60 -2.27 38.12
#